data_AF-A0A3C1Z2R2-F1
#
_entry.id   AF-A0A3C1Z2R2-F1
#
_cell.length_a   1.000
_cell.length_b   1.000
_cell.length_c   1.000
_cell.angle_alpha   90.00
_cell.angle_beta   90.00
_cell.angle_gamma   90.00
#
_symmetry.space_group_name_H-M   'P 1'
#
loop_
_entity.id
_entity.type
_entity.pdbx_description
1 polymer ?
#
loop_
_entity_poly.entity_id
_entity_poly.type
_entity_poly.pdbx_seq_one_letter_code
_entity_poly.pdbx_strand_id
1 'polypeptide(L)'
;MHRPLAARFIVAALSTASLLSAPTGSPAQGGGGQVTVTPTPGKVIAWSAAGGGVEESLQAGESIVTSGSRGHTGFVHTSHRLLGFSAGLRQWRDVRLGVDERLGRYQLQPFLILAHTNQQVLGFQATRGHWTSMALGPNETVSHLRGHGHVAVAITNERALGFSTYTGGFFVIAWTPQERVLSVDGGQNAMVVRTSTRTVMLQSQSNGWTEVR
;
A
#
# COMPACT_ATOMS: atom_id res chain seq x y z
N MET A 1 42.82 12.09 76.95
CA MET A 1 43.36 11.08 76.01
C MET A 1 42.36 9.93 75.92
N HIS A 2 42.03 9.53 74.68
CA HIS A 2 41.21 8.38 74.26
C HIS A 2 39.67 8.41 74.45
N ARG A 3 38.99 8.90 73.39
CA ARG A 3 37.73 8.33 72.83
C ARG A 3 38.07 7.04 72.07
N PRO A 4 37.16 6.04 71.89
CA PRO A 4 36.29 6.03 70.69
C PRO A 4 34.88 5.38 70.89
N LEU A 5 33.82 6.02 70.37
CA LEU A 5 33.10 5.82 69.09
C LEU A 5 31.95 4.79 69.14
N ALA A 6 30.74 5.34 69.03
CA ALA A 6 29.52 4.67 68.64
C ALA A 6 29.52 4.39 67.13
N ALA A 7 29.10 3.18 66.75
CA ALA A 7 28.80 2.81 65.37
C ALA A 7 27.27 2.79 65.18
N ARG A 8 26.75 3.69 64.33
CA ARG A 8 25.39 3.64 63.79
C ARG A 8 25.46 3.02 62.39
N PHE A 9 24.77 1.91 62.19
CA PHE A 9 24.59 1.30 60.88
C PHE A 9 23.57 2.09 60.06
N ILE A 10 23.99 2.53 58.87
CA ILE A 10 23.13 3.14 57.85
C ILE A 10 22.75 2.04 56.86
N VAL A 11 21.45 1.86 56.64
CA VAL A 11 20.87 0.96 55.63
C VAL A 11 20.92 1.67 54.28
N ALA A 12 21.60 1.07 53.30
CA ALA A 12 21.63 1.53 51.92
C ALA A 12 20.55 0.80 51.10
N ALA A 13 19.63 1.55 50.51
CA ALA A 13 18.64 1.04 49.56
C ALA A 13 19.24 1.01 48.14
N LEU A 14 19.28 -0.17 47.51
CA LEU A 14 19.63 -0.33 46.10
C LEU A 14 18.40 -0.03 45.22
N SER A 15 18.50 0.99 44.37
CA SER A 15 17.56 1.22 43.27
C SER A 15 18.09 0.61 41.98
N THR A 16 17.39 -0.38 41.44
CA THR A 16 17.67 -0.99 40.14
C THR A 16 16.99 -0.20 39.02
N ALA A 17 17.77 0.56 38.26
CA ALA A 17 17.31 1.18 37.02
C ALA A 17 17.35 0.14 35.88
N SER A 18 16.18 -0.24 35.35
CA SER A 18 16.07 -1.11 34.18
C SER A 18 15.99 -0.26 32.92
N LEU A 19 16.97 -0.41 32.03
CA LEU A 19 17.05 0.28 30.73
C LEU A 19 16.00 -0.28 29.75
N LEU A 20 15.12 0.58 29.26
CA LEU A 20 14.20 0.29 28.16
C LEU A 20 14.98 0.06 26.87
N SER A 21 15.02 -1.19 26.42
CA SER A 21 15.50 -1.55 25.08
C SER A 21 14.42 -1.20 24.06
N ALA A 22 14.66 -0.19 23.21
CA ALA A 22 13.80 0.06 22.06
C ALA A 22 14.03 -1.02 20.99
N PRO A 23 12.99 -1.56 20.35
CA PRO A 23 13.16 -2.53 19.27
C PRO A 23 13.74 -1.83 18.04
N THR A 24 15.00 -2.13 17.70
CA THR A 24 15.58 -1.76 16.41
C THR A 24 14.96 -2.63 15.33
N GLY A 25 14.05 -2.04 14.55
CA GLY A 25 13.51 -2.68 13.35
C GLY A 25 14.65 -3.07 12.42
N SER A 26 14.73 -4.37 12.08
CA SER A 26 15.70 -4.87 11.11
C SER A 26 15.32 -4.39 9.70
N PRO A 27 16.19 -3.67 8.97
CA PRO A 27 15.95 -3.46 7.55
C PRO A 27 16.12 -4.80 6.82
N ALA A 28 15.05 -5.24 6.16
CA ALA A 28 15.06 -6.43 5.33
C ALA A 28 16.10 -6.27 4.20
N GLN A 29 17.13 -7.12 4.22
CA GLN A 29 18.06 -7.30 3.10
C GLN A 29 17.32 -8.00 1.95
N GLY A 30 17.10 -7.27 0.86
CA GLY A 30 16.61 -7.77 -0.42
C GLY A 30 17.12 -6.85 -1.53
N GLY A 31 18.26 -7.21 -2.11
CA GLY A 31 18.99 -6.41 -3.09
C GLY A 31 18.20 -6.08 -4.37
N GLY A 32 18.46 -4.89 -4.92
CA GLY A 32 18.09 -4.46 -6.27
C GLY A 32 16.74 -3.75 -6.39
N GLY A 33 15.75 -4.15 -5.60
CA GLY A 33 14.36 -3.71 -5.82
C GLY A 33 13.87 -2.60 -4.91
N GLN A 34 14.49 -2.36 -3.76
CA GLN A 34 13.90 -1.54 -2.71
C GLN A 34 13.89 -0.05 -3.09
N VAL A 35 12.69 0.51 -3.20
CA VAL A 35 12.46 1.95 -3.33
C VAL A 35 12.40 2.57 -1.95
N THR A 36 12.93 3.77 -1.82
CA THR A 36 12.63 4.68 -0.70
C THR A 36 12.09 5.98 -1.26
N VAL A 37 10.97 6.46 -0.71
CA VAL A 37 10.37 7.74 -1.09
C VAL A 37 10.67 8.77 -0.01
N THR A 38 11.23 9.91 -0.41
CA THR A 38 11.59 11.02 0.47
C THR A 38 10.81 12.26 0.07
N PRO A 39 9.77 12.64 0.85
CA PRO A 39 9.16 13.96 0.77
C PRO A 39 10.15 15.07 1.08
N THR A 40 10.15 16.15 0.30
CA THR A 40 10.93 17.37 0.56
C THR A 40 10.08 18.60 0.23
N PRO A 41 10.46 19.82 0.66
CA PRO A 41 9.72 21.02 0.28
C PRO A 41 9.62 21.16 -1.25
N GLY A 42 8.40 21.16 -1.77
CA GLY A 42 8.12 21.38 -3.19
C GLY A 42 8.43 20.21 -4.15
N LYS A 43 8.89 19.05 -3.65
CA LYS A 43 9.12 17.86 -4.50
C LYS A 43 9.14 16.56 -3.70
N VAL A 44 9.02 15.45 -4.41
CA VAL A 44 9.29 14.11 -3.89
C VAL A 44 10.45 13.48 -4.63
N ILE A 45 11.26 12.69 -3.91
CA ILE A 45 12.40 11.98 -4.49
C ILE A 45 12.23 10.48 -4.25
N ALA A 46 12.34 9.68 -5.30
CA ALA A 46 12.43 8.23 -5.20
C ALA A 46 13.89 7.78 -5.38
N TRP A 47 14.37 7.04 -4.39
CA TRP A 47 15.67 6.39 -4.42
C TRP A 47 15.47 4.91 -4.73
N SER A 48 16.27 4.36 -5.65
CA SER A 48 16.23 2.93 -5.99
C SER A 48 17.65 2.43 -6.15
N ALA A 49 17.89 1.13 -5.93
CA ALA A 49 19.23 0.56 -6.09
C ALA A 49 19.80 0.70 -7.51
N ALA A 50 18.94 0.92 -8.52
CA ALA A 50 19.31 1.06 -9.92
C ALA A 50 19.92 2.43 -10.31
N GLY A 51 20.04 3.40 -9.38
CA GLY A 51 20.73 4.66 -9.65
C GLY A 51 20.40 5.80 -8.69
N GLY A 52 20.76 7.02 -9.09
CA GLY A 52 20.48 8.24 -8.34
C GLY A 52 18.98 8.55 -8.20
N GLY A 53 18.67 9.47 -7.28
CA GLY A 53 17.31 9.90 -6.95
C GLY A 53 16.56 10.45 -8.15
N VAL A 54 15.29 10.04 -8.29
CA VAL A 54 14.39 10.54 -9.34
C VAL A 54 13.39 11.47 -8.67
N GLU A 55 13.37 12.72 -9.13
CA GLU A 55 12.55 13.77 -8.54
C GLU A 55 11.22 13.94 -9.31
N GLU A 56 10.16 14.33 -8.59
CA GLU A 56 8.92 14.85 -9.15
C GLU A 56 8.56 16.11 -8.37
N SER A 57 8.42 17.23 -9.07
CA SER A 57 8.04 18.52 -8.46
C SER A 57 6.57 18.53 -8.09
N LEU A 58 6.27 19.13 -6.94
CA LEU A 58 4.90 19.47 -6.56
C LEU A 58 4.47 20.76 -7.26
N GLN A 59 3.19 20.85 -7.60
CA GLN A 59 2.56 22.05 -8.13
C GLN A 59 2.41 23.10 -7.03
N ALA A 60 2.17 24.36 -7.44
CA ALA A 60 1.91 25.43 -6.48
C ALA A 60 0.68 25.10 -5.61
N GLY A 61 0.85 25.18 -4.29
CA GLY A 61 -0.20 24.84 -3.32
C GLY A 61 -0.48 23.33 -3.17
N GLU A 62 0.19 22.46 -3.93
CA GLU A 62 0.10 21.02 -3.76
C GLU A 62 0.85 20.59 -2.50
N SER A 63 0.18 19.83 -1.63
CA SER A 63 0.79 19.29 -0.41
C SER A 63 0.75 17.76 -0.41
N ILE A 64 1.77 17.14 0.17
CA ILE A 64 1.83 15.68 0.33
C ILE A 64 0.96 15.31 1.53
N VAL A 65 -0.02 14.45 1.30
CA VAL A 65 -0.89 13.89 2.34
C VAL A 65 -0.26 12.64 2.94
N THR A 66 0.24 11.74 2.09
CA THR A 66 0.95 10.53 2.55
C THR A 66 1.91 10.02 1.47
N SER A 67 2.89 9.22 1.88
CA SER A 67 3.83 8.56 0.98
C SER A 67 4.25 7.21 1.53
N GLY A 68 4.71 6.33 0.65
CA GLY A 68 5.18 5.01 1.01
C GLY A 68 5.95 4.35 -0.12
N SER A 69 6.61 3.25 0.20
CA SER A 69 7.30 2.41 -0.78
C SER A 69 7.27 0.95 -0.35
N ARG A 70 7.27 0.04 -1.33
CA ARG A 70 7.40 -1.40 -1.09
C ARG A 70 8.02 -2.05 -2.31
N GLY A 71 9.13 -2.77 -2.13
CA GLY A 71 9.87 -3.35 -3.23
C GLY A 71 10.11 -2.29 -4.30
N HIS A 72 9.74 -2.60 -5.54
CA HIS A 72 10.00 -1.79 -6.75
C HIS A 72 9.04 -0.62 -6.95
N THR A 73 8.12 -0.39 -6.00
CA THR A 73 7.01 0.54 -6.17
C THR A 73 7.04 1.61 -5.09
N GLY A 74 7.01 2.88 -5.52
CA GLY A 74 6.78 4.04 -4.65
C GLY A 74 5.39 4.61 -4.85
N PHE A 75 4.82 5.20 -3.80
CA PHE A 75 3.51 5.83 -3.81
C PHE A 75 3.56 7.17 -3.08
N VAL A 76 2.89 8.17 -3.66
CA VAL A 76 2.59 9.43 -2.98
C VAL A 76 1.14 9.81 -3.27
N HIS A 77 0.44 10.24 -2.24
CA HIS A 77 -0.85 10.90 -2.36
C HIS A 77 -0.66 12.36 -1.98
N THR A 78 -1.07 13.25 -2.87
CA THR A 78 -1.06 14.70 -2.66
C THR A 78 -2.48 15.25 -2.63
N SER A 79 -2.63 16.53 -2.33
CA SER A 79 -3.93 17.22 -2.39
C SER A 79 -4.57 17.23 -3.80
N HIS A 80 -3.83 16.90 -4.87
CA HIS A 80 -4.32 16.98 -6.26
C HIS A 80 -4.22 15.67 -7.04
N ARG A 81 -3.33 14.75 -6.68
CA ARG A 81 -3.00 13.60 -7.50
C ARG A 81 -2.42 12.44 -6.70
N LEU A 82 -2.42 11.28 -7.32
CA LEU A 82 -1.63 10.15 -6.89
C LEU A 82 -0.40 10.03 -7.79
N LEU A 83 0.75 9.74 -7.19
CA LEU A 83 2.00 9.45 -7.88
C LEU A 83 2.36 7.98 -7.64
N GLY A 84 2.69 7.28 -8.72
CA GLY A 84 3.25 5.94 -8.72
C GLY A 84 4.67 5.99 -9.26
N PHE A 85 5.64 5.46 -8.51
CA PHE A 85 7.01 5.33 -8.95
C PHE A 85 7.31 3.91 -9.41
N SER A 86 7.93 3.79 -10.58
CA SER A 86 8.47 2.54 -11.11
C SER A 86 9.99 2.53 -10.96
N ALA A 87 10.53 1.61 -10.16
CA ALA A 87 11.98 1.43 -10.04
C ALA A 87 12.63 0.98 -11.37
N GLY A 88 11.99 0.03 -12.07
CA GLY A 88 12.52 -0.51 -13.32
C GLY A 88 12.58 0.53 -14.45
N LEU A 89 11.62 1.45 -14.48
CA LEU A 89 11.58 2.53 -15.47
C LEU A 89 12.18 3.85 -14.97
N ARG A 90 12.56 3.91 -13.68
CA ARG A 90 13.08 5.08 -12.99
C ARG A 90 12.27 6.35 -13.25
N GLN A 91 10.94 6.25 -13.12
CA GLN A 91 10.05 7.37 -13.42
C GLN A 91 8.86 7.44 -12.46
N TRP A 92 8.41 8.67 -12.22
CA TRP A 92 7.13 8.99 -11.61
C TRP A 92 6.04 9.09 -12.67
N ARG A 93 4.84 8.66 -12.30
CA ARG A 93 3.65 8.70 -13.14
C ARG A 93 2.48 9.09 -12.28
N ASP A 94 1.71 10.07 -12.75
CA ASP A 94 0.62 10.63 -11.99
C ASP A 94 -0.76 10.30 -12.56
N VAL A 95 -1.75 10.33 -11.66
CA VAL A 95 -3.17 10.41 -12.01
C VAL A 95 -3.80 11.49 -11.15
N ARG A 96 -4.48 12.44 -11.80
CA ARG A 96 -5.14 13.56 -11.13
C ARG A 96 -6.44 13.12 -10.48
N LEU A 97 -6.70 13.68 -9.31
CA LEU A 97 -7.96 13.54 -8.60
C LEU A 97 -8.88 14.70 -8.98
N GLY A 98 -10.18 14.44 -9.08
CA GLY A 98 -11.20 15.46 -9.18
C GLY A 98 -11.25 16.37 -7.93
N VAL A 99 -11.85 17.56 -8.07
CA VAL A 99 -11.91 18.57 -6.99
C VAL A 99 -12.58 18.02 -5.72
N ASP A 100 -13.65 17.25 -5.87
CA ASP A 100 -14.39 16.61 -4.77
C ASP A 100 -14.02 15.12 -4.59
N GLU A 101 -13.01 14.66 -5.31
CA GLU A 101 -12.57 13.28 -5.27
C GLU A 101 -11.62 13.07 -4.08
N ARG A 102 -11.97 12.12 -3.22
CA ARG A 102 -11.25 11.84 -1.98
C ARG A 102 -10.71 10.42 -2.00
N LEU A 103 -9.40 10.29 -1.77
CA LEU A 103 -8.79 8.99 -1.58
C LEU A 103 -9.36 8.32 -0.32
N GLY A 104 -9.83 7.09 -0.48
CA GLY A 104 -10.16 6.19 0.61
C GLY A 104 -8.93 5.42 1.08
N ARG A 105 -8.94 4.11 0.88
CA ARG A 105 -7.81 3.23 1.22
C ARG A 105 -6.93 2.95 -0.01
N TYR A 106 -5.68 2.58 0.27
CA TYR A 106 -4.77 2.03 -0.72
C TYR A 106 -4.07 0.76 -0.21
N GLN A 107 -3.52 -0.01 -1.14
CA GLN A 107 -2.71 -1.20 -0.94
C GLN A 107 -1.45 -1.05 -1.79
N LEU A 108 -0.32 -0.97 -1.10
CA LEU A 108 1.00 -0.88 -1.72
C LEU A 108 1.68 -2.25 -1.70
N GLN A 109 1.97 -2.77 -2.89
CA GLN A 109 2.61 -4.07 -3.11
C GLN A 109 3.93 -3.87 -3.86
N PRO A 110 4.82 -4.89 -3.89
CA PRO A 110 6.11 -4.78 -4.56
C PRO A 110 6.04 -4.36 -6.04
N PHE A 111 4.95 -4.69 -6.75
CA PHE A 111 4.79 -4.45 -8.18
C PHE A 111 3.50 -3.71 -8.58
N LEU A 112 2.63 -3.39 -7.61
CA LEU A 112 1.39 -2.65 -7.86
C LEU A 112 1.02 -1.72 -6.73
N ILE A 113 0.18 -0.74 -7.08
CA ILE A 113 -0.66 -0.03 -6.13
C ILE A 113 -2.11 -0.32 -6.51
N LEU A 114 -2.94 -0.62 -5.53
CA LEU A 114 -4.39 -0.55 -5.70
C LEU A 114 -4.91 0.51 -4.74
N ALA A 115 -5.66 1.47 -5.24
CA ALA A 115 -6.25 2.55 -4.47
C ALA A 115 -7.72 2.68 -4.86
N HIS A 116 -8.52 3.29 -3.99
CA HIS A 116 -9.85 3.72 -4.38
C HIS A 116 -10.15 5.11 -3.85
N THR A 117 -10.98 5.83 -4.59
CA THR A 117 -11.59 7.08 -4.17
C THR A 117 -13.08 6.85 -3.89
N ASN A 118 -13.82 7.92 -3.70
CA ASN A 118 -15.29 7.90 -3.73
C ASN A 118 -15.86 7.81 -5.16
N GLN A 119 -15.03 7.81 -6.22
CA GLN A 119 -15.48 7.84 -7.62
C GLN A 119 -14.91 6.71 -8.47
N GLN A 120 -13.77 6.13 -8.12
CA GLN A 120 -13.10 5.13 -8.93
C GLN A 120 -12.15 4.25 -8.12
N VAL A 121 -11.80 3.09 -8.70
CA VAL A 121 -10.67 2.27 -8.28
C VAL A 121 -9.51 2.50 -9.24
N LEU A 122 -8.31 2.68 -8.69
CA LEU A 122 -7.09 3.05 -9.39
C LEU A 122 -6.05 1.94 -9.19
N GLY A 123 -5.53 1.41 -10.30
CA GLY A 123 -4.48 0.40 -10.31
C GLY A 123 -3.21 0.95 -10.95
N PHE A 124 -2.09 0.92 -10.23
CA PHE A 124 -0.78 1.23 -10.80
C PHE A 124 -0.01 -0.04 -11.09
N GLN A 125 0.46 -0.19 -12.33
CA GLN A 125 1.34 -1.27 -12.76
C GLN A 125 2.79 -0.78 -12.75
N ALA A 126 3.59 -1.16 -11.74
CA ALA A 126 4.94 -0.64 -11.59
C ALA A 126 5.87 -1.07 -12.74
N THR A 127 5.67 -2.25 -13.32
CA THR A 127 6.49 -2.75 -14.45
C THR A 127 6.33 -1.93 -15.73
N ARG A 128 5.21 -1.24 -15.90
CA ARG A 128 4.95 -0.36 -17.06
C ARG A 128 4.86 1.12 -16.71
N GLY A 129 4.82 1.46 -15.42
CA GLY A 129 4.61 2.84 -14.98
C GLY A 129 3.28 3.38 -15.48
N HIS A 130 2.20 2.61 -15.32
CA HIS A 130 0.90 2.98 -15.87
C HIS A 130 -0.18 2.95 -14.81
N TRP A 131 -1.03 3.97 -14.79
CA TRP A 131 -2.25 4.02 -14.01
C TRP A 131 -3.43 3.63 -14.88
N THR A 132 -4.23 2.69 -14.39
CA THR A 132 -5.51 2.28 -14.96
C THR A 132 -6.59 2.64 -13.96
N SER A 133 -7.76 3.07 -14.43
CA SER A 133 -8.90 3.37 -13.57
C SER A 133 -10.14 2.57 -13.94
N MET A 134 -11.03 2.39 -12.97
CA MET A 134 -12.37 1.84 -13.14
C MET A 134 -13.35 2.70 -12.35
N ALA A 135 -14.29 3.34 -13.04
CA ALA A 135 -15.30 4.17 -12.40
C ALA A 135 -16.22 3.33 -11.49
N LEU A 136 -16.56 3.88 -10.34
CA LEU A 136 -17.58 3.36 -9.42
C LEU A 136 -18.96 3.92 -9.80
N GLY A 137 -19.99 3.11 -9.62
CA GLY A 137 -21.38 3.56 -9.73
C GLY A 137 -21.74 4.61 -8.65
N PRO A 138 -22.83 5.39 -8.83
CA PRO A 138 -23.20 6.47 -7.90
C PRO A 138 -23.40 6.03 -6.44
N ASN A 139 -23.82 4.78 -6.22
CA ASN A 139 -24.03 4.19 -4.89
C ASN A 139 -23.06 3.02 -4.62
N GLU A 140 -22.04 2.88 -5.46
CA GLU A 140 -21.07 1.80 -5.34
C GLU A 140 -19.98 2.21 -4.34
N THR A 141 -19.76 1.39 -3.32
CA THR A 141 -18.83 1.64 -2.22
C THR A 141 -17.85 0.48 -2.07
N VAL A 142 -16.57 0.81 -1.83
CA VAL A 142 -15.52 -0.20 -1.66
C VAL A 142 -15.49 -0.71 -0.21
N SER A 143 -15.95 -1.94 0.00
CA SER A 143 -15.95 -2.60 1.30
C SER A 143 -14.58 -3.17 1.66
N HIS A 144 -13.87 -3.76 0.69
CA HIS A 144 -12.56 -4.36 0.90
C HIS A 144 -11.57 -3.95 -0.17
N LEU A 145 -10.32 -3.80 0.24
CA LEU A 145 -9.18 -3.59 -0.65
C LEU A 145 -8.07 -4.53 -0.19
N ARG A 146 -7.64 -5.45 -1.07
CA ARG A 146 -6.63 -6.46 -0.75
C ARG A 146 -5.70 -6.63 -1.94
N GLY A 147 -4.41 -6.72 -1.68
CA GLY A 147 -3.41 -7.02 -2.71
C GLY A 147 -2.40 -8.01 -2.17
N HIS A 148 -1.93 -8.90 -3.05
CA HIS A 148 -0.85 -9.82 -2.75
C HIS A 148 -0.06 -10.10 -4.02
N GLY A 149 1.27 -9.91 -3.96
CA GLY A 149 2.18 -10.17 -5.06
C GLY A 149 1.80 -9.38 -6.32
N HIS A 150 1.32 -10.08 -7.34
CA HIS A 150 1.05 -9.55 -8.69
C HIS A 150 -0.42 -9.23 -8.97
N VAL A 151 -1.31 -9.44 -7.99
CA VAL A 151 -2.75 -9.29 -8.14
C VAL A 151 -3.35 -8.56 -6.94
N ALA A 152 -4.39 -7.77 -7.17
CA ALA A 152 -5.15 -7.11 -6.13
C ALA A 152 -6.63 -7.05 -6.49
N VAL A 153 -7.49 -6.94 -5.49
CA VAL A 153 -8.94 -6.87 -5.64
C VAL A 153 -9.51 -5.74 -4.79
N ALA A 154 -10.42 -4.99 -5.38
CA ALA A 154 -11.37 -4.14 -4.67
C ALA A 154 -12.73 -4.84 -4.69
N ILE A 155 -13.33 -5.02 -3.51
CA ILE A 155 -14.67 -5.57 -3.37
C ILE A 155 -15.62 -4.41 -3.11
N THR A 156 -16.66 -4.30 -3.94
CA THR A 156 -17.73 -3.34 -3.75
C THR A 156 -19.02 -4.05 -3.35
N ASN A 157 -20.06 -3.27 -3.03
CA ASN A 157 -21.41 -3.79 -2.85
C ASN A 157 -22.05 -4.31 -4.15
N GLU A 158 -21.44 -4.07 -5.32
CA GLU A 158 -22.01 -4.45 -6.63
C GLU A 158 -21.18 -5.49 -7.38
N ARG A 159 -19.86 -5.53 -7.16
CA ARG A 159 -18.92 -6.35 -7.93
C ARG A 159 -17.56 -6.50 -7.25
N ALA A 160 -16.76 -7.45 -7.74
CA ALA A 160 -15.31 -7.42 -7.53
C ALA A 160 -14.60 -6.83 -8.75
N LEU A 161 -13.63 -5.99 -8.46
CA LEU A 161 -12.72 -5.37 -9.42
C LEU A 161 -11.32 -5.91 -9.14
N GLY A 162 -10.84 -6.80 -9.99
CA GLY A 162 -9.53 -7.39 -9.86
C GLY A 162 -8.53 -6.73 -10.80
N PHE A 163 -7.33 -6.44 -10.31
CA PHE A 163 -6.26 -5.79 -11.03
C PHE A 163 -5.03 -6.69 -11.06
N SER A 164 -4.40 -6.82 -12.23
CA SER A 164 -3.19 -7.61 -12.39
C SER A 164 -2.04 -6.78 -12.98
N THR A 165 -0.84 -7.01 -12.44
CA THR A 165 0.41 -6.45 -12.97
C THR A 165 0.89 -7.08 -14.27
N TYR A 166 0.34 -8.21 -14.71
CA TYR A 166 0.72 -8.80 -15.99
C TYR A 166 -0.12 -8.24 -17.14
N THR A 167 -1.42 -8.08 -16.92
CA THR A 167 -2.35 -7.58 -17.93
C THR A 167 -2.43 -6.04 -17.92
N GLY A 168 -2.23 -5.41 -16.75
CA GLY A 168 -2.35 -3.97 -16.56
C GLY A 168 -3.79 -3.44 -16.54
N GLY A 169 -4.78 -4.33 -16.60
CA GLY A 169 -6.20 -4.00 -16.68
C GLY A 169 -7.00 -4.43 -15.46
N PHE A 170 -8.23 -3.92 -15.38
CA PHE A 170 -9.24 -4.39 -14.44
C PHE A 170 -10.11 -5.48 -15.07
N PHE A 171 -10.39 -6.51 -14.27
CA PHE A 171 -11.36 -7.56 -14.59
C PHE A 171 -12.49 -7.52 -13.59
N VAL A 172 -13.72 -7.62 -14.09
CA VAL A 172 -14.92 -7.39 -13.31
C VAL A 172 -15.72 -8.68 -13.21
N ILE A 173 -16.26 -8.95 -12.02
CA ILE A 173 -17.33 -9.94 -11.83
C ILE A 173 -18.41 -9.33 -10.94
N ALA A 174 -19.64 -9.28 -11.46
CA ALA A 174 -20.78 -8.69 -10.76
C ALA A 174 -21.38 -9.67 -9.75
N TRP A 175 -21.85 -9.15 -8.62
CA TRP A 175 -22.58 -9.89 -7.61
C TRP A 175 -24.04 -10.07 -8.03
N THR A 176 -24.64 -11.18 -7.62
CA THR A 176 -26.11 -11.30 -7.67
C THR A 176 -26.74 -10.52 -6.50
N PRO A 177 -28.02 -10.12 -6.57
CA PRO A 177 -28.61 -9.20 -5.59
C PRO A 177 -28.59 -9.67 -4.12
N GLN A 178 -28.46 -10.98 -3.87
CA GLN A 178 -28.39 -11.57 -2.52
C GLN A 178 -27.01 -12.15 -2.20
N GLU A 179 -26.04 -12.00 -3.11
CA GLU A 179 -24.69 -12.51 -2.93
C GLU A 179 -23.92 -11.65 -1.92
N ARG A 180 -23.40 -12.29 -0.88
CA ARG A 180 -22.62 -11.63 0.17
C ARG A 180 -21.19 -12.17 0.16
N VAL A 181 -20.21 -11.28 0.19
CA VAL A 181 -18.81 -11.68 0.31
C VAL A 181 -18.53 -12.18 1.73
N LEU A 182 -18.00 -13.39 1.84
CA LEU A 182 -17.69 -14.07 3.10
C LEU A 182 -16.20 -13.99 3.42
N SER A 183 -15.33 -14.17 2.44
CA SER A 183 -13.89 -14.01 2.61
C SER A 183 -13.18 -13.53 1.33
N VAL A 184 -12.03 -12.88 1.53
CA VAL A 184 -11.15 -12.42 0.46
C VAL A 184 -9.74 -12.84 0.84
N ASP A 185 -9.26 -13.87 0.17
CA ASP A 185 -7.99 -14.54 0.46
C ASP A 185 -7.03 -14.33 -0.71
N GLY A 186 -5.74 -14.13 -0.40
CA GLY A 186 -4.74 -13.75 -1.39
C GLY A 186 -3.47 -14.57 -1.29
N GLY A 187 -2.94 -14.96 -2.44
CA GLY A 187 -1.60 -15.53 -2.59
C GLY A 187 -0.76 -14.70 -3.57
N GLN A 188 0.48 -15.11 -3.84
CA GLN A 188 1.38 -14.33 -4.70
C GLN A 188 0.82 -14.06 -6.10
N ASN A 189 0.05 -15.00 -6.66
CA ASN A 189 -0.38 -14.97 -8.06
C ASN A 189 -1.89 -15.12 -8.24
N ALA A 190 -2.68 -15.16 -7.17
CA ALA A 190 -4.14 -15.27 -7.26
C ALA A 190 -4.83 -14.61 -6.06
N MET A 191 -6.01 -14.05 -6.32
CA MET A 191 -6.96 -13.65 -5.28
C MET A 191 -8.20 -14.55 -5.39
N VAL A 192 -8.67 -15.05 -4.25
CA VAL A 192 -9.87 -15.86 -4.12
C VAL A 192 -10.89 -15.07 -3.32
N VAL A 193 -12.10 -14.96 -3.85
CA VAL A 193 -13.24 -14.34 -3.20
C VAL A 193 -14.30 -15.41 -3.01
N ARG A 194 -14.60 -15.72 -1.76
CA ARG A 194 -15.68 -16.63 -1.41
C ARG A 194 -16.91 -15.82 -1.05
N THR A 195 -18.03 -16.13 -1.69
CA THR A 195 -19.33 -15.50 -1.44
C THR A 195 -20.32 -16.51 -0.87
N SER A 196 -21.53 -16.06 -0.54
CA SER A 196 -22.61 -16.91 -0.06
C SER A 196 -23.13 -17.90 -1.10
N THR A 197 -22.80 -17.70 -2.38
CA THR A 197 -23.33 -18.51 -3.49
C THR A 197 -22.24 -19.20 -4.31
N ARG A 198 -21.01 -18.68 -4.33
CA ARG A 198 -19.92 -19.23 -5.17
C ARG A 198 -18.55 -18.83 -4.65
N THR A 199 -17.52 -19.47 -5.21
CA THR A 199 -16.12 -19.06 -5.01
C THR A 199 -15.55 -18.64 -6.36
N VAL A 200 -15.00 -17.44 -6.43
CA VAL A 200 -14.41 -16.90 -7.65
C VAL A 200 -12.94 -16.59 -7.43
N MET A 201 -12.11 -16.90 -8.43
CA MET A 201 -10.68 -16.70 -8.38
C MET A 201 -10.24 -15.84 -9.56
N LEU A 202 -9.37 -14.88 -9.29
CA LEU A 202 -8.63 -14.15 -10.31
C LEU A 202 -7.15 -14.54 -10.20
N GLN A 203 -6.62 -15.11 -11.27
CA GLN A 203 -5.19 -15.38 -11.39
C GLN A 203 -4.51 -14.20 -12.07
N SER A 204 -3.29 -13.89 -11.64
CA SER A 204 -2.51 -12.76 -12.13
C SER A 204 -2.26 -12.83 -13.65
N GLN A 205 -2.15 -14.01 -14.25
CA GLN A 205 -1.95 -14.15 -15.70
C GLN A 205 -3.24 -14.45 -16.48
N SER A 206 -4.40 -14.43 -15.81
CA SER A 206 -5.69 -14.66 -16.45
C SER A 206 -6.30 -13.36 -16.97
N ASN A 207 -7.13 -13.47 -18.01
CA ASN A 207 -7.89 -12.36 -18.59
C ASN A 207 -9.30 -12.22 -17.99
N GLY A 208 -9.56 -12.82 -16.82
CA GLY A 208 -10.88 -12.80 -16.21
C GLY A 208 -11.00 -13.67 -14.98
N TRP A 209 -12.13 -13.52 -14.29
CA TRP A 209 -12.49 -14.32 -13.14
C TRP A 209 -12.90 -15.73 -13.55
N THR A 210 -12.54 -16.73 -12.75
CA THR A 210 -12.98 -18.12 -12.91
C THR A 210 -13.72 -18.56 -11.67
N GLU A 211 -14.87 -19.21 -11.84
CA GLU A 211 -15.58 -19.83 -10.73
C GLU A 211 -14.93 -21.18 -10.39
N VAL A 212 -14.61 -21.37 -9.10
CA VAL A 212 -14.01 -22.60 -8.59
C VAL A 212 -15.13 -23.52 -8.13
N ARG A 213 -15.18 -24.72 -8.70
CA ARG A 213 -16.13 -25.78 -8.32
C ARG A 213 -15.58 -26.65 -7.22
#